data_AF-A0A832ZC98-F1
#
_entry.id   AF-A0A832ZC98-F1
#
_cell.length_a   1.000
_cell.length_b   1.000
_cell.length_c   1.000
_cell.angle_alpha   90.00
_cell.angle_beta   90.00
_cell.angle_gamma   90.00
#
_symmetry.space_group_name_H-M   'P 1'
#
loop_
_entity.id
_entity.type
_entity.pdbx_description
1 polymer ?
#
loop_
_entity_poly.entity_id
_entity_poly.type
_entity_poly.pdbx_seq_one_letter_code
_entity_poly.pdbx_strand_id
1 'polypeptide(L)'
;ILSYKYFGALGADPARIASYVLAGIGFIGGGVILKENHRVLGLTTAASLWLTASVGMAVGIGAYDLAATGTILGLLSLLLKNIEKRE
;
A
#
# COMPACT_ATOMS: atom_id res chain seq x y z
N ILE A 1 8.91 -14.04 12.26
CA ILE A 1 8.48 -15.34 12.87
C ILE A 1 8.17 -15.20 14.36
N LEU A 2 9.07 -14.64 15.19
CA LEU A 2 8.80 -14.45 16.63
C LEU A 2 7.57 -13.55 16.91
N SER A 3 7.41 -12.45 16.16
CA SER A 3 6.27 -11.52 16.28
C SER A 3 4.91 -12.21 16.03
N TYR A 4 4.82 -13.10 15.04
CA TYR A 4 3.58 -13.84 14.74
C TYR A 4 3.15 -14.74 15.91
N LYS A 5 4.12 -15.37 16.60
CA LYS A 5 3.86 -16.13 17.84
C LYS A 5 3.44 -15.23 19.00
N TYR A 6 3.99 -14.01 19.12
CA TYR A 6 3.58 -13.06 20.16
C TYR A 6 2.16 -12.52 19.96
N PHE A 7 1.75 -12.21 18.73
CA PHE A 7 0.37 -11.80 18.42
C PHE A 7 -0.65 -12.89 18.76
N GLY A 8 -0.34 -14.14 18.42
CA GLY A 8 -1.18 -15.29 18.80
C GLY A 8 -1.21 -15.56 20.30
N ALA A 9 -0.10 -15.32 21.03
CA ALA A 9 -0.01 -15.53 22.48
C ALA A 9 -0.72 -14.46 23.31
N LEU A 10 -0.91 -13.24 22.77
CA LEU A 10 -1.59 -12.12 23.43
C LEU A 10 -3.08 -12.01 23.07
N GLY A 11 -3.61 -12.89 22.20
CA GLY A 11 -4.99 -12.77 21.69
C GLY A 11 -5.22 -11.53 20.82
N ALA A 12 -4.15 -10.90 20.33
CA ALA A 12 -4.23 -9.72 19.49
C ALA A 12 -4.47 -10.12 18.04
N ASP A 13 -5.65 -9.86 17.51
CA ASP A 13 -6.02 -10.15 16.13
C ASP A 13 -5.33 -9.17 15.16
N PRO A 14 -4.34 -9.63 14.35
CA PRO A 14 -3.63 -8.78 13.41
C PRO A 14 -4.56 -8.18 12.34
N ALA A 15 -5.70 -8.82 12.07
CA ALA A 15 -6.68 -8.33 11.11
C ALA A 15 -7.31 -7.00 11.56
N ARG A 16 -7.41 -6.74 12.87
CA ARG A 16 -7.91 -5.47 13.40
C ARG A 16 -6.94 -4.32 13.16
N ILE A 17 -5.64 -4.55 13.34
CA ILE A 17 -4.64 -3.52 13.04
C ILE A 17 -4.62 -3.24 11.55
N ALA A 18 -4.65 -4.30 10.72
CA ALA A 18 -4.71 -4.16 9.28
C ALA A 18 -5.95 -3.38 8.82
N SER A 19 -7.13 -3.63 9.43
CA SER A 19 -8.36 -2.92 9.06
C SER A 19 -8.31 -1.43 9.39
N TYR A 20 -7.74 -1.05 10.55
CA TYR A 20 -7.54 0.37 10.89
C TYR A 20 -6.55 1.07 9.96
N VAL A 21 -5.45 0.42 9.60
CA VAL A 21 -4.45 0.97 8.66
C VAL A 21 -5.06 1.16 7.27
N LEU A 22 -5.76 0.14 6.75
CA LEU A 22 -6.40 0.19 5.43
C LEU A 22 -7.48 1.28 5.37
N ALA A 23 -8.28 1.43 6.43
CA ALA A 23 -9.27 2.50 6.51
C ALA A 23 -8.64 3.90 6.48
N GLY A 24 -7.58 4.13 7.27
CA GLY A 24 -6.89 5.41 7.31
C GLY A 24 -6.22 5.78 5.98
N ILE A 25 -5.52 4.83 5.36
CA ILE A 25 -4.85 5.05 4.07
C ILE A 25 -5.88 5.22 2.93
N GLY A 26 -7.02 4.54 2.98
CA GLY A 26 -8.11 4.76 2.03
C GLY A 26 -8.64 6.20 2.07
N PHE A 27 -8.80 6.78 3.27
CA PHE A 27 -9.21 8.17 3.43
C PHE A 27 -8.18 9.15 2.88
N ILE A 28 -6.90 8.97 3.22
CA ILE A 28 -5.80 9.82 2.72
C ILE A 28 -5.67 9.70 1.19
N GLY A 29 -5.76 8.47 0.66
CA GLY A 29 -5.70 8.19 -0.77
C GLY A 29 -6.83 8.85 -1.54
N GLY A 30 -8.06 8.84 -1.01
CA GLY A 30 -9.17 9.59 -1.60
C GLY A 30 -8.94 11.11 -1.58
N GLY A 31 -8.40 11.64 -0.47
CA GLY A 31 -8.15 13.06 -0.31
C GLY A 31 -7.12 13.66 -1.27
N VAL A 32 -6.21 12.85 -1.83
CA VAL A 32 -5.23 13.32 -2.81
C VAL A 32 -5.73 13.24 -4.27
N ILE A 33 -6.88 12.60 -4.52
CA ILE A 33 -7.46 12.50 -5.86
C ILE A 33 -8.29 13.75 -6.13
N LEU A 34 -7.87 14.55 -7.11
CA LEU A 34 -8.55 15.78 -7.52
C LEU A 34 -9.09 15.60 -8.93
N LYS A 35 -10.34 16.03 -9.14
CA LYS A 35 -10.99 15.99 -10.46
C LYS A 35 -11.28 17.42 -10.92
N GLU A 36 -10.66 17.84 -12.01
CA GLU A 36 -10.91 19.13 -12.65
C GLU A 36 -11.35 18.90 -14.09
N ASN A 37 -12.58 19.31 -14.41
CA ASN A 37 -13.20 19.15 -15.73
C ASN A 37 -13.03 17.71 -16.28
N HIS A 38 -12.08 17.52 -17.20
CA HIS A 38 -11.80 16.27 -17.91
C HIS A 38 -10.49 15.58 -17.47
N ARG A 39 -9.83 16.06 -16.40
CA ARG A 39 -8.56 15.51 -15.90
C ARG A 39 -8.70 15.06 -14.45
N VAL A 40 -8.12 13.89 -14.16
CA VAL A 40 -7.97 13.36 -12.79
C VAL A 40 -6.51 13.47 -12.40
N LEU A 41 -6.24 14.21 -11.33
CA LEU A 41 -4.94 14.40 -10.72
C LEU A 41 -4.83 13.53 -9.47
N GLY A 42 -3.60 13.13 -9.13
CA GLY A 42 -3.33 12.41 -7.88
C GLY A 42 -3.73 10.93 -7.84
N LEU A 43 -4.35 10.38 -8.88
CA LEU A 43 -4.74 8.95 -8.93
C LEU A 43 -3.55 7.99 -8.70
N THR A 44 -2.42 8.25 -9.34
CA THR A 44 -1.21 7.43 -9.14
C THR A 44 -0.57 7.65 -7.79
N THR A 45 -0.65 8.86 -7.25
CA THR A 45 -0.19 9.15 -5.89
C THR A 45 -1.02 8.36 -4.88
N ALA A 46 -2.35 8.37 -5.00
CA ALA A 46 -3.26 7.57 -4.17
C ALA A 46 -2.94 6.07 -4.24
N ALA A 47 -2.75 5.53 -5.45
CA ALA A 47 -2.37 4.13 -5.64
C ALA A 47 -1.01 3.81 -5.00
N SER A 48 -0.02 4.69 -5.13
CA SER A 48 1.32 4.50 -4.56
C SER A 48 1.32 4.53 -3.02
N LEU A 49 0.49 5.38 -2.40
CA LEU A 49 0.30 5.41 -0.95
C LEU A 49 -0.31 4.10 -0.44
N TRP A 50 -1.32 3.58 -1.16
CA TRP A 50 -1.95 2.32 -0.82
C TRP A 50 -0.98 1.13 -0.92
N LEU A 51 -0.19 1.08 -2.00
CA LEU A 51 0.85 0.06 -2.17
C LEU A 51 1.91 0.13 -1.06
N THR A 52 2.38 1.33 -0.72
CA THR A 52 3.40 1.52 0.31
C THR A 52 2.90 1.06 1.69
N ALA A 53 1.64 1.35 2.03
CA ALA A 53 1.03 0.87 3.27
C ALA A 53 0.91 -0.67 3.31
N SER A 54 0.47 -1.28 2.21
CA SER A 54 0.37 -2.74 2.08
C SER A 54 1.73 -3.42 2.21
N VAL A 55 2.78 -2.87 1.60
CA VAL A 55 4.17 -3.35 1.74
C VAL A 55 4.65 -3.20 3.20
N GLY A 56 4.42 -2.04 3.82
CA GLY A 56 4.78 -1.80 5.22
C GLY A 56 4.11 -2.78 6.18
N MET A 57 2.84 -3.12 5.96
CA MET A 57 2.14 -4.14 6.73
C MET A 57 2.72 -5.55 6.51
N ALA A 58 3.04 -5.91 5.27
CA ALA A 58 3.69 -7.19 4.96
C ALA A 58 5.04 -7.32 5.68
N VAL A 59 5.85 -6.26 5.70
CA VAL A 59 7.09 -6.21 6.48
C VAL A 59 6.82 -6.32 7.98
N GLY A 60 5.79 -5.62 8.49
CA GLY A 60 5.43 -5.62 9.91
C GLY A 60 5.05 -7.00 10.48
N ILE A 61 4.47 -7.87 9.65
CA ILE A 61 4.17 -9.27 10.03
C ILE A 61 5.32 -10.25 9.71
N GLY A 62 6.41 -9.77 9.08
CA GLY A 62 7.58 -10.56 8.68
C GLY A 62 7.41 -11.32 7.37
N ALA A 63 6.45 -10.94 6.53
CA ALA A 63 6.22 -11.52 5.20
C ALA A 63 7.07 -10.81 4.14
N TYR A 64 8.38 -10.99 4.21
CA TYR A 64 9.35 -10.27 3.36
C TYR A 64 9.23 -10.63 1.87
N ASP A 65 8.88 -11.88 1.53
CA ASP A 65 8.71 -12.30 0.14
C ASP A 65 7.54 -11.57 -0.54
N LEU A 66 6.42 -11.41 0.19
CA LEU A 66 5.25 -10.63 -0.24
C LEU A 66 5.58 -9.14 -0.36
N ALA A 67 6.33 -8.60 0.61
CA ALA A 67 6.76 -7.21 0.58
C ALA A 67 7.66 -6.92 -0.63
N ALA A 68 8.66 -7.76 -0.88
CA ALA A 68 9.57 -7.63 -2.01
C ALA A 68 8.84 -7.72 -3.36
N THR A 69 7.95 -8.70 -3.51
CA THR A 69 7.15 -8.88 -4.73
C THR A 69 6.25 -7.67 -4.97
N GLY A 70 5.56 -7.18 -3.92
CA GLY A 70 4.70 -6.00 -4.00
C GLY A 70 5.48 -4.74 -4.38
N THR A 71 6.67 -4.53 -3.81
CA THR A 71 7.55 -3.41 -4.17
C THR A 71 8.00 -3.49 -5.63
N ILE A 72 8.45 -4.65 -6.10
CA ILE A 72 8.90 -4.83 -7.50
C ILE A 72 7.77 -4.53 -8.47
N LEU A 73 6.57 -5.10 -8.24
CA LEU A 73 5.40 -4.86 -9.10
C LEU A 73 4.95 -3.39 -9.07
N GLY A 74 4.98 -2.75 -7.90
CA GLY A 74 4.66 -1.33 -7.75
C GLY A 74 5.63 -0.43 -8.51
N LEU A 75 6.94 -0.69 -8.41
CA LEU A 75 7.97 0.04 -9.15
C LEU A 75 7.85 -0.20 -10.65
N LEU A 76 7.58 -1.44 -11.09
CA LEU A 76 7.37 -1.77 -12.49
C LEU A 76 6.19 -0.99 -13.07
N SER A 77 5.07 -0.93 -12.36
CA SER A 77 3.89 -0.16 -12.76
C SER A 77 4.20 1.33 -12.92
N LEU A 78 4.95 1.92 -11.98
CA LEU A 78 5.38 3.32 -12.06
C LEU A 78 6.35 3.56 -13.21
N LEU A 79 7.27 2.64 -13.46
CA LEU A 79 8.22 2.70 -14.56
C LEU A 79 7.52 2.63 -15.91
N LEU A 80 6.61 1.67 -16.11
CA LEU A 80 5.82 1.52 -17.33
C LEU A 80 5.03 2.80 -17.63
N LYS A 81 4.38 3.36 -16.60
CA LYS A 81 3.68 4.64 -16.74
C LYS A 81 4.62 5.79 -17.11
N ASN A 82 5.84 5.80 -16.58
CA ASN A 82 6.83 6.84 -16.90
C ASN A 82 7.37 6.71 -18.34
N ILE A 83 7.48 5.49 -18.86
CA ILE A 83 7.87 5.21 -20.25
C ILE A 83 6.80 5.70 -21.22
N GLU A 84 5.53 5.37 -20.97
CA GLU A 84 4.40 5.82 -21.80
C GLU A 84 4.29 7.35 -21.84
N LYS A 85 4.65 8.04 -20.76
CA LYS A 85 4.63 9.51 -20.69
C LYS A 85 5.78 10.19 -21.44
N ARG A 86 6.79 9.44 -21.88
CA ARG A 86 8.00 9.97 -22.54
C ARG A 86 7.94 9.88 -24.06
N GLU A 87 6.97 9.15 -24.63
CA GLU A 87 6.63 9.20 -26.05
C GLU A 87 5.57 10.27 -26.33
#